data_AF-A0A9W8JNL2-F1
#
_entry.id   AF-A0A9W8JNL2-F1
#
_cell.length_a   1.000
_cell.length_b   1.000
_cell.length_c   1.000
_cell.angle_alpha   90.00
_cell.angle_beta   90.00
_cell.angle_gamma   90.00
#
_symmetry.space_group_name_H-M   'P 1'
#
loop_
_entity.id
_entity.type
_entity.pdbx_description
1 polymer ?
#
loop_
_entity_poly.entity_id
_entity_poly.type
_entity_poly.pdbx_seq_one_letter_code
_entity_poly.pdbx_strand_id
1 'polypeptide(L)'
;MLMTAPASVPSSGMTSITEAWHSSLYHVTVIAPWNWNATKEEKRARYADASSAIDNLRRITPDAAYLNEADVYEPNYQVAFWGSHYPELLRIKQKYDPDHLLDCWHCVTSKFQHKED
;
A
#
# COMPACT_ATOMS: atom_id res chain seq x y z
N MET A 1 4.52 2.39 -17.02
CA MET A 1 3.72 3.28 -16.16
C MET A 1 2.30 3.25 -16.67
N LEU A 2 1.35 2.91 -15.81
CA LEU A 2 -0.08 3.05 -16.10
C LEU A 2 -0.59 4.26 -15.33
N MET A 3 -1.45 5.07 -15.96
CA MET A 3 -2.05 6.25 -15.35
C MET A 3 -3.54 6.27 -15.67
N THR A 4 -4.38 6.32 -14.64
CA THR A 4 -5.83 6.44 -14.79
C THR A 4 -6.36 7.50 -13.82
N ALA A 5 -7.50 8.13 -14.13
CA ALA A 5 -8.16 9.00 -13.17
C ALA A 5 -9.03 8.14 -12.24
N PRO A 6 -8.93 8.28 -10.91
CA PRO A 6 -9.91 7.67 -10.02
C PRO A 6 -11.29 8.30 -10.26
N ALA A 7 -12.36 7.55 -10.06
CA ALA A 7 -13.71 8.11 -10.13
C ALA A 7 -13.84 9.17 -9.01
N SER A 8 -13.97 10.44 -9.38
CA SER A 8 -14.13 11.57 -8.46
C SER A 8 -15.53 11.58 -7.85
N VAL A 9 -15.80 10.63 -6.96
CA VAL A 9 -17.02 10.55 -6.17
C VAL A 9 -16.72 11.13 -4.79
N PRO A 10 -17.48 12.10 -4.27
CA PRO A 10 -17.30 12.60 -2.90
C PRO A 10 -17.42 11.48 -1.88
N SER A 11 -16.61 11.52 -0.81
CA SER A 11 -16.72 10.55 0.27
C SER A 11 -18.10 10.66 0.93
N SER A 12 -18.78 9.52 1.07
CA SER A 12 -19.98 9.43 1.90
C SER A 12 -19.67 9.17 3.38
N GLY A 13 -18.39 8.98 3.74
CA GLY A 13 -17.96 8.60 5.08
C GLY A 13 -18.41 7.20 5.52
N MET A 14 -19.02 6.41 4.62
CA MET A 14 -19.57 5.09 4.92
C MET A 14 -18.63 3.94 4.57
N THR A 15 -17.51 4.21 3.89
CA THR A 15 -16.55 3.19 3.44
C THR A 15 -15.18 3.45 4.07
N SER A 16 -14.31 2.44 4.00
CA SER A 16 -12.92 2.51 4.47
C SER A 16 -11.93 2.86 3.36
N ILE A 17 -12.39 3.44 2.26
CA ILE A 17 -11.52 3.89 1.16
C ILE A 17 -10.72 5.08 1.67
N THR A 18 -9.38 5.06 1.53
CA THR A 18 -8.53 6.19 1.94
C THR A 18 -8.95 7.47 1.22
N GLU A 19 -8.87 8.59 1.95
CA GLU A 19 -9.24 9.92 1.50
C GLU A 19 -8.46 10.37 0.27
N ALA A 20 -7.25 9.82 0.06
CA ALA A 20 -6.45 10.07 -1.12
C ALA A 20 -7.17 9.73 -2.43
N TRP A 21 -8.09 8.75 -2.44
CA TRP A 21 -8.90 8.43 -3.63
C TRP A 21 -9.84 9.56 -4.03
N HIS A 22 -10.28 10.39 -3.08
CA HIS A 22 -11.24 11.47 -3.33
C HIS A 22 -10.57 12.77 -3.77
N SER A 23 -9.27 12.93 -3.50
CA SER A 23 -8.49 14.15 -3.80
C SER A 23 -7.45 13.96 -4.91
N SER A 24 -7.14 12.72 -5.30
CA SER A 24 -6.15 12.43 -6.36
C SER A 24 -6.74 12.63 -7.75
N LEU A 25 -5.96 13.26 -8.63
CA LEU A 25 -6.30 13.39 -10.07
C LEU A 25 -5.85 12.18 -10.88
N TYR A 26 -4.79 11.50 -10.43
CA TYR A 26 -4.19 10.37 -11.11
C TYR A 26 -3.91 9.24 -10.12
N HIS A 27 -4.19 8.01 -10.54
CA HIS A 27 -3.67 6.78 -9.99
C HIS A 27 -2.55 6.30 -10.90
N VAL A 28 -1.36 6.09 -10.34
CA VAL A 28 -0.13 5.84 -11.11
C VAL A 28 0.55 4.57 -10.63
N THR A 29 0.78 3.64 -11.55
CA THR A 29 1.47 2.37 -11.26
C THR A 29 2.81 2.30 -12.00
N VAL A 30 3.89 2.05 -11.26
CA VAL A 30 5.23 1.77 -11.79
C VAL A 30 5.50 0.27 -11.68
N ILE A 31 6.09 -0.32 -12.71
CA ILE A 31 6.26 -1.77 -12.83
C ILE A 31 7.72 -2.05 -13.20
N ALA A 32 8.39 -2.90 -12.42
CA ALA A 32 9.73 -3.42 -12.70
C ALA A 32 9.63 -4.92 -13.05
N PRO A 33 9.49 -5.29 -14.33
CA PRO A 33 9.33 -6.69 -14.71
C PRO A 33 10.65 -7.48 -14.59
N TRP A 34 10.53 -8.79 -14.47
CA TRP A 34 11.65 -9.73 -14.60
C TRP A 34 11.28 -10.90 -15.53
N ASN A 35 12.29 -11.59 -16.05
CA ASN A 35 12.12 -12.77 -16.89
C ASN A 35 11.69 -13.99 -16.07
N TRP A 36 11.03 -14.96 -16.73
CA TRP A 36 10.55 -16.18 -16.07
C TRP A 36 11.66 -16.99 -15.39
N ASN A 37 12.88 -16.94 -15.92
CA ASN A 37 14.07 -17.64 -15.42
C ASN A 37 14.97 -16.77 -14.52
N ALA A 38 14.50 -15.61 -14.08
CA ALA A 38 15.31 -14.70 -13.27
C ALA A 38 15.75 -15.34 -11.93
N THR A 39 16.98 -15.08 -11.52
CA THR A 39 17.54 -15.52 -10.25
C THR A 39 16.87 -14.80 -9.07
N LYS A 40 17.13 -15.28 -7.85
CA LYS A 40 16.63 -14.62 -6.64
C LYS A 40 17.20 -13.22 -6.49
N GLU A 41 18.48 -13.06 -6.82
CA GLU A 41 19.23 -11.81 -6.75
C GLU A 41 18.68 -10.79 -7.74
N GLU A 42 18.37 -11.22 -8.97
CA GLU A 42 17.73 -10.38 -9.98
C GLU A 42 16.33 -9.94 -9.53
N LYS A 43 15.51 -10.85 -9.00
CA LYS A 43 14.18 -10.49 -8.46
C LYS A 43 14.28 -9.49 -7.31
N ARG A 44 15.23 -9.69 -6.38
CA ARG A 44 15.48 -8.73 -5.29
C ARG A 44 15.88 -7.36 -5.83
N ALA A 45 16.75 -7.30 -6.83
CA ALA A 45 17.13 -6.04 -7.47
C ALA A 45 15.92 -5.32 -8.09
N ARG A 46 14.98 -6.07 -8.70
CA ARG A 46 13.75 -5.47 -9.25
C ARG A 46 12.81 -4.87 -8.21
N TYR A 47 12.74 -5.42 -7.00
CA TYR A 47 12.02 -4.75 -5.91
C TYR A 47 12.66 -3.42 -5.57
N ALA A 48 13.99 -3.36 -5.45
CA ALA A 48 14.71 -2.12 -5.18
C ALA A 48 14.54 -1.08 -6.31
N ASP A 49 14.58 -1.52 -7.57
CA ASP A 49 14.30 -0.67 -8.73
C ASP A 49 12.88 -0.07 -8.67
N ALA A 50 11.87 -0.89 -8.32
CA ALA A 50 10.49 -0.45 -8.20
C ALA A 50 10.32 0.59 -7.08
N SER A 51 10.88 0.33 -5.89
CA SER A 51 10.86 1.26 -4.75
C SER A 51 11.52 2.60 -5.12
N SER A 52 12.72 2.55 -5.71
CA SER A 52 13.45 3.77 -6.10
C SER A 52 12.71 4.57 -7.19
N ALA A 53 12.04 3.89 -8.12
CA ALA A 53 11.30 4.56 -9.17
C ALA A 53 10.08 5.32 -8.62
N ILE A 54 9.30 4.70 -7.73
CA ILE A 54 8.10 5.32 -7.15
C ILE A 54 8.42 6.38 -6.09
N ASP A 55 9.59 6.33 -5.44
CA ASP A 55 10.04 7.36 -4.48
C ASP A 55 10.06 8.78 -5.06
N ASN A 56 10.28 8.90 -6.38
CA ASN A 56 10.21 10.20 -7.05
C ASN A 56 8.81 10.82 -6.97
N LEU A 57 7.75 10.01 -7.03
CA LEU A 57 6.38 10.45 -6.85
C LEU A 57 6.08 10.69 -5.37
N ARG A 58 6.46 9.76 -4.47
CA ARG A 58 6.26 9.91 -3.02
C ARG A 58 6.80 11.25 -2.50
N ARG A 59 7.93 11.73 -3.03
CA ARG A 59 8.53 13.02 -2.63
C ARG A 59 7.69 14.26 -2.99
N ILE A 60 6.81 14.17 -3.98
CA ILE A 60 6.03 15.31 -4.49
C ILE A 60 4.52 15.14 -4.29
N THR A 61 4.10 14.07 -3.61
CA THR A 61 2.69 13.78 -3.28
C THR A 61 2.54 13.55 -1.78
N PRO A 62 1.32 13.67 -1.23
CA PRO A 62 1.03 13.11 0.09
C PRO A 62 1.24 11.59 0.12
N ASP A 63 1.35 11.03 1.32
CA ASP A 63 1.38 9.57 1.53
C ASP A 63 0.07 8.95 1.04
N ALA A 64 0.14 8.23 -0.08
CA ALA A 64 -0.99 7.56 -0.70
C ALA A 64 -0.51 6.44 -1.63
N ALA A 65 -1.10 5.25 -1.49
CA ALA A 65 -0.85 4.13 -2.38
C ALA A 65 -2.08 3.21 -2.44
N TYR A 66 -2.29 2.57 -3.59
CA TYR A 66 -3.33 1.58 -3.73
C TYR A 66 -2.80 0.21 -3.29
N LEU A 67 -3.30 -0.30 -2.16
CA LEU A 67 -2.76 -1.53 -1.53
C LEU A 67 -2.64 -2.74 -2.47
N ASN A 68 -3.49 -2.85 -3.49
CA ASN A 68 -3.49 -4.00 -4.41
C ASN A 68 -2.41 -3.90 -5.49
N GLU A 69 -1.82 -2.72 -5.69
CA GLU A 69 -0.79 -2.44 -6.69
C GLU A 69 0.39 -1.65 -6.09
N ALA A 70 0.64 -1.82 -4.79
CA ALA A 70 1.64 -1.08 -4.05
C ALA A 70 3.02 -1.78 -4.04
N ASP A 71 4.03 -1.02 -3.63
CA ASP A 71 5.33 -1.56 -3.30
C ASP A 71 5.22 -2.56 -2.13
N VAL A 72 5.90 -3.70 -2.24
CA VAL A 72 5.99 -4.68 -1.14
C VAL A 72 6.60 -4.02 0.09
N TYR A 73 7.50 -3.05 -0.09
CA TYR A 73 8.14 -2.31 1.00
C TYR A 73 7.56 -0.91 1.19
N GLU A 74 6.26 -0.71 0.89
CA GLU A 74 5.62 0.61 0.99
C GLU A 74 5.92 1.28 2.36
N PRO A 75 6.64 2.41 2.37
CA PRO A 75 6.91 3.14 3.59
C PRO A 75 5.60 3.71 4.14
N ASN A 76 5.46 3.73 5.46
CA ASN A 76 4.28 4.27 6.12
C ASN A 76 2.94 3.70 5.58
N TYR A 77 2.92 2.40 5.24
CA TYR A 77 1.78 1.71 4.63
C TYR A 77 0.44 1.94 5.38
N GLN A 78 0.51 2.16 6.70
CA GLN A 78 -0.67 2.43 7.53
C GLN A 78 -1.40 3.69 7.07
N VAL A 79 -0.67 4.76 6.77
CA VAL A 79 -1.22 6.00 6.22
C VAL A 79 -1.45 5.87 4.73
N ALA A 80 -0.48 5.33 3.98
CA ALA A 80 -0.55 5.26 2.52
C ALA A 80 -1.77 4.45 2.03
N PHE A 81 -2.13 3.36 2.70
CA PHE A 81 -3.24 2.49 2.30
C PHE A 81 -4.57 2.86 2.96
N TRP A 82 -4.54 3.28 4.22
CA TRP A 82 -5.74 3.40 5.04
C TRP A 82 -6.06 4.84 5.50
N GLY A 83 -5.13 5.78 5.32
CA GLY A 83 -5.30 7.18 5.70
C GLY A 83 -5.71 7.34 7.17
N SER A 84 -6.68 8.23 7.41
CA SER A 84 -7.16 8.48 8.78
C SER A 84 -8.04 7.35 9.33
N HIS A 85 -8.44 6.39 8.50
CA HIS A 85 -9.27 5.25 8.89
C HIS A 85 -8.50 4.14 9.63
N TYR A 86 -7.15 4.15 9.60
CA TYR A 86 -6.34 3.09 10.20
C TYR A 86 -6.70 2.77 11.67
N PRO A 87 -6.87 3.75 12.58
CA PRO A 87 -7.18 3.46 13.98
C PRO A 87 -8.53 2.74 14.17
N GLU A 88 -9.55 3.09 13.38
CA GLU A 88 -10.86 2.45 13.46
C GLU A 88 -10.84 1.04 12.86
N LEU A 89 -10.14 0.87 11.73
CA LEU A 89 -9.92 -0.45 11.14
C LEU A 89 -9.14 -1.36 12.09
N LEU A 90 -8.12 -0.83 12.77
CA LEU A 90 -7.36 -1.54 13.80
C LEU A 90 -8.27 -2.00 14.94
N ARG A 91 -9.14 -1.11 15.45
CA ARG A 91 -10.12 -1.44 16.50
C ARG A 91 -11.07 -2.57 16.06
N ILE A 92 -11.54 -2.52 14.81
CA ILE A 92 -12.40 -3.57 14.22
C ILE A 92 -11.62 -4.89 14.12
N LYS A 93 -10.39 -4.86 13.60
CA LYS A 93 -9.52 -6.04 13.49
C LYS A 93 -9.31 -6.71 14.85
N GLN A 94 -8.98 -5.94 15.88
CA GLN A 94 -8.79 -6.46 17.24
C GLN A 94 -10.08 -7.03 17.85
N LYS A 95 -11.24 -6.45 17.51
CA LYS A 95 -12.54 -6.96 17.97
C LYS A 95 -12.88 -8.33 17.38
N TYR A 96 -12.62 -8.52 16.08
CA TYR A 96 -13.08 -9.70 15.34
C TYR A 96 -12.00 -10.77 15.11
N ASP A 97 -10.73 -10.40 15.15
CA ASP A 97 -9.60 -11.31 15.01
C ASP A 97 -8.46 -10.95 16.00
N PRO A 98 -8.72 -11.04 17.32
CA PRO A 98 -7.74 -10.71 18.36
C PRO A 98 -6.51 -11.63 18.34
N ASP A 99 -6.66 -12.86 17.85
CA ASP A 99 -5.58 -13.85 17.82
C ASP A 99 -4.72 -13.76 16.54
N HIS A 100 -5.15 -12.97 15.56
CA HIS A 100 -4.53 -12.82 14.23
C HIS A 100 -4.53 -14.13 13.43
N LEU A 101 -5.67 -14.82 13.39
CA LEU A 101 -5.87 -15.97 12.51
C LEU A 101 -5.81 -15.55 11.03
N LEU A 102 -6.25 -14.33 10.71
CA LEU A 102 -6.29 -13.77 9.36
C LEU A 102 -5.23 -12.68 9.20
N ASP A 103 -3.96 -13.04 9.21
CA ASP A 103 -2.85 -12.10 9.07
C ASP A 103 -2.24 -12.09 7.66
N CYS A 104 -1.73 -10.93 7.24
CA CYS A 104 -1.08 -10.73 5.96
C CYS A 104 -0.10 -9.56 5.99
N TRP A 105 0.85 -9.57 5.04
CA TRP A 105 1.82 -8.50 4.89
C TRP A 105 1.11 -7.18 4.59
N HIS A 106 1.41 -6.13 5.37
CA HIS A 106 0.83 -4.78 5.28
C HIS A 106 -0.71 -4.68 5.40
N CYS A 107 -1.36 -5.73 5.90
CA CYS A 107 -2.76 -5.65 6.30
C CYS A 107 -2.94 -4.78 7.55
N VAL A 108 -4.20 -4.43 7.85
CA VAL A 108 -4.56 -3.77 9.11
C VAL A 108 -4.11 -4.67 10.25
N THR A 109 -3.06 -4.25 10.96
CA THR A 109 -2.16 -5.09 11.77
C THR A 109 -1.42 -6.16 10.97
N SER A 110 -0.10 -6.22 11.15
CA SER A 110 0.71 -7.37 10.72
C SER A 110 1.62 -7.78 11.88
N LYS A 111 1.42 -8.96 12.48
CA LYS A 111 2.34 -9.48 13.51
C LYS A 111 3.73 -9.78 12.93
N PHE A 112 3.83 -9.89 11.61
CA PHE A 112 5.09 -10.16 10.90
C PHE A 112 6.10 -9.01 10.96
N GLN A 113 5.69 -7.81 11.41
CA GLN A 113 6.59 -6.65 11.55
C GLN A 113 7.42 -6.65 12.85
N HIS A 114 7.11 -7.50 13.82
CA HIS A 114 7.83 -7.60 15.10
C HIS A 114 8.88 -8.73 15.13
N LYS A 115 9.37 -9.20 13.98
CA LYS A 115 10.44 -10.23 13.90
C LYS A 115 11.72 -9.72 13.23
N GLU A 116 12.13 -8.51 13.59
CA GLU A 116 13.51 -8.04 13.41
C GLU A 116 14.09 -7.70 14.79
N ASP A 117 14.45 -8.76 15.53
CA ASP A 117 15.44 -8.75 16.61
C ASP A 117 16.49 -9.83 16.29
#